data_AF-A0A353WT68-F1
#
_entry.id   AF-A0A353WT68-F1
#
_cell.length_a   1.000
_cell.length_b   1.000
_cell.length_c   1.000
_cell.angle_alpha   90.00
_cell.angle_beta   90.00
_cell.angle_gamma   90.00
#
_symmetry.space_group_name_H-M   'P 1'
#
loop_
_entity.id
_entity.type
_entity.pdbx_description
1 polymer ?
#
loop_
_entity_poly.entity_id
_entity_poly.type
_entity_poly.pdbx_seq_one_letter_code
_entity_poly.pdbx_strand_id
1 'polypeptide(L)' 'MLEDWTIYSWYCPNCKTQVAGLKNKKNQIRVICTKCGVEMVRTVVSRRHDVIDMFAPSGMEHSELELREY' A
#
# COMPACT_ATOMS: atom_id res chain seq x y z
N MET A 1 25.65 -6.18 -8.59
CA MET A 1 24.61 -6.25 -7.53
C MET A 1 23.35 -6.74 -8.21
N LEU A 2 22.95 -7.99 -7.94
CA LEU A 2 21.71 -8.54 -8.46
C LEU A 2 20.56 -7.71 -7.87
N GLU A 3 19.67 -7.20 -8.72
CA GLU A 3 18.45 -6.58 -8.24
C GLU A 3 17.68 -7.67 -7.48
N ASP A 4 17.48 -7.48 -6.17
CA ASP A 4 16.77 -8.45 -5.34
C ASP A 4 15.31 -8.54 -5.79
N TRP A 5 15.00 -9.52 -6.63
CA TRP A 5 13.64 -9.91 -7.05
C TRP A 5 12.88 -10.58 -5.90
N THR A 6 12.97 -10.03 -4.69
CA THR A 6 12.26 -10.54 -3.52
C THR A 6 10.79 -10.15 -3.63
N ILE A 7 9.91 -11.14 -3.71
CA ILE A 7 8.47 -10.95 -3.63
C ILE A 7 8.09 -10.78 -2.17
N TYR A 8 7.38 -9.69 -1.86
CA TYR A 8 6.83 -9.44 -0.53
C TYR A 8 5.31 -9.58 -0.57
N SER A 9 4.77 -10.43 0.30
CA SER A 9 3.32 -10.63 0.43
C SER A 9 2.80 -10.20 1.81
N TRP A 10 1.56 -9.73 1.85
CA TRP A 10 0.81 -9.45 3.08
C TRP A 10 -0.70 -9.54 2.81
N TYR A 11 -1.51 -9.34 3.85
CA TYR A 11 -2.96 -9.26 3.69
C TYR A 11 -3.40 -7.80 3.55
N CYS A 12 -4.19 -7.50 2.52
CA CYS A 12 -4.82 -6.19 2.34
C CYS A 12 -5.53 -5.77 3.65
N PRO A 13 -5.15 -4.64 4.27
CA PRO A 13 -5.74 -4.23 5.55
C PRO A 13 -7.25 -3.99 5.45
N ASN A 14 -7.74 -3.55 4.28
CA ASN A 14 -9.14 -3.29 3.98
C ASN A 14 -10.00 -4.57 3.88
N CYS A 15 -9.67 -5.50 2.97
CA CYS A 15 -10.54 -6.65 2.65
C CYS A 15 -9.97 -8.03 2.97
N LYS A 16 -8.79 -8.09 3.60
CA LYS A 16 -8.07 -9.32 4.03
C LYS A 16 -7.69 -10.28 2.90
N THR A 17 -7.74 -9.85 1.65
CA THR A 17 -7.22 -10.62 0.52
C THR A 17 -5.70 -10.58 0.52
N GLN A 18 -5.04 -11.71 0.25
CA GLN A 18 -3.58 -11.76 0.15
C GLN A 18 -3.14 -10.99 -1.10
N VAL A 19 -2.10 -10.17 -0.93
CA VAL A 19 -1.50 -9.36 -1.99
C VAL A 19 0.01 -9.58 -2.00
N ALA A 20 0.64 -9.38 -3.16
CA ALA A 20 2.08 -9.53 -3.32
C ALA A 20 2.62 -8.50 -4.31
N GLY A 21 3.86 -8.03 -4.07
CA GLY A 21 4.53 -7.07 -4.92
C GLY A 21 6.06 -7.15 -4.82
N LEU A 22 6.73 -6.44 -5.71
CA LEU A 22 8.19 -6.35 -5.74
C LEU A 22 8.65 -5.07 -5.03
N LYS A 23 9.73 -5.17 -4.26
CA LYS A 23 10.34 -4.02 -3.60
C LYS A 23 11.21 -3.26 -4.60
N ASN A 24 11.03 -1.94 -4.66
CA ASN A 24 11.86 -1.08 -5.49
C ASN A 24 13.15 -0.63 -4.76
N LYS A 25 14.01 0.11 -5.46
CA LYS A 25 15.28 0.67 -4.92
C LYS A 25 15.08 1.66 -3.77
N LYS A 26 13.86 2.15 -3.53
CA LYS A 26 13.49 3.06 -2.42
C LYS A 26 12.91 2.31 -1.21
N ASN A 27 13.04 0.99 -1.12
CA ASN A 27 12.42 0.15 -0.08
C ASN A 27 10.88 0.25 -0.02
N GLN A 28 10.24 0.53 -1.16
CA GLN A 28 8.79 0.58 -1.27
C GLN A 28 8.26 -0.58 -2.09
N ILE A 29 7.10 -1.09 -1.71
CA ILE A 29 6.36 -2.13 -2.42
C ILE A 29 4.98 -1.57 -2.73
N ARG A 30 4.66 -1.43 -4.02
CA ARG A 30 3.36 -0.92 -4.49
C ARG A 30 2.50 -2.07 -4.97
N VAL A 31 1.25 -2.14 -4.50
CA VAL A 31 0.29 -3.18 -4.90
C VAL A 31 -1.12 -2.61 -4.94
N ILE A 32 -1.90 -2.97 -5.96
CA ILE A 32 -3.35 -2.76 -6.02
C ILE A 32 -4.03 -4.06 -5.61
N CYS A 33 -4.95 -4.01 -4.64
CA CYS A 33 -5.71 -5.18 -4.23
C CYS A 33 -6.69 -5.58 -5.34
N THR A 34 -6.56 -6.79 -5.87
CA THR A 34 -7.42 -7.29 -6.96
C THR A 34 -8.88 -7.51 -6.55
N LYS A 35 -9.17 -7.61 -5.24
CA LYS A 35 -10.54 -7.80 -4.74
C LYS A 35 -11.28 -6.49 -4.51
N CYS A 36 -10.66 -5.52 -3.84
CA CYS A 36 -11.34 -4.28 -3.42
C CYS A 36 -10.82 -3.01 -4.09
N GLY A 37 -9.79 -3.11 -4.93
CA GLY A 37 -9.26 -1.98 -5.69
C GLY A 37 -8.39 -0.99 -4.91
N VAL A 38 -8.23 -1.15 -3.59
CA VAL A 38 -7.39 -0.27 -2.76
C VAL A 38 -5.95 -0.34 -3.25
N GLU A 39 -5.35 0.81 -3.55
CA GLU A 39 -3.93 0.94 -3.83
C GLU A 39 -3.16 1.06 -2.50
N MET A 40 -2.08 0.30 -2.38
CA MET A 40 -1.26 0.26 -1.17
C MET A 40 0.20 0.49 -1.51
N VAL A 41 0.86 1.33 -0.72
CA VAL A 41 2.32 1.53 -0.76
C VAL A 41 2.90 1.16 0.60
N ARG A 42 3.59 0.02 0.66
CA ARG A 42 4.30 -0.41 1.86
C ARG A 42 5.74 0.09 1.81
N THR A 43 6.15 0.90 2.78
CA THR A 43 7.52 1.38 2.95
C THR A 43 8.16 0.69 4.16
N VAL A 44 9.28 0.00 3.96
CA VAL A 44 10.05 -0.63 5.05
C VAL A 44 10.94 0.44 5.69
N VAL A 45 10.59 0.88 6.90
CA VAL A 45 11.31 1.94 7.62
C VAL A 45 12.44 1.36 8.49
N SER A 46 12.19 0.23 9.15
CA SER A 46 13.20 -0.51 9.92
C SER A 46 12.87 -1.99 9.95
N ARG A 47 13.72 -2.81 10.59
CA ARG A 47 13.50 -4.27 10.71
C ARG A 47 12.14 -4.67 11.32
N ARG A 48 11.51 -3.79 12.12
CA ARG A 48 10.23 -4.05 12.78
C ARG A 48 9.20 -2.93 12.53
N HIS A 49 9.45 -2.06 11.57
CA HIS A 49 8.59 -0.91 11.30
C HIS A 49 8.34 -0.81 9.81
N ASP A 50 7.09 -1.01 9.45
CA ASP A 50 6.57 -0.76 8.11
C ASP A 50 5.46 0.27 8.19
N VAL A 51 5.40 1.14 7.19
CA VAL A 51 4.26 2.04 6.96
C VAL A 51 3.53 1.54 5.73
N ILE A 52 2.21 1.44 5.80
CA ILE A 52 1.36 1.09 4.66
C ILE A 52 0.43 2.28 4.40
N ASP A 53 0.74 3.06 3.38
CA ASP A 53 -0.17 4.07 2.87
C ASP A 53 -1.27 3.36 2.07
N MET A 54 -2.53 3.68 2.35
CA MET A 54 -3.70 3.12 1.67
C MET A 54 -4.46 4.23 0.97
N PHE A 55 -4.76 4.03 -0.30
CA PHE A 55 -5.50 4.96 -1.12
C PHE A 55 -6.79 4.29 -1.60
N ALA A 56 -7.88 5.06 -1.53
CA ALA A 56 -9.16 4.60 -2.04
C ALA A 56 -9.05 4.22 -3.52
N PRO A 57 -9.82 3.23 -4.00
CA PRO A 57 -9.94 2.97 -5.42
C PRO A 57 -10.40 4.23 -6.15
N SER A 58 -10.01 4.35 -7.43
CA SER A 58 -10.45 5.48 -8.25
C SER A 58 -11.98 5.56 -8.31
N GLY A 59 -12.53 6.75 -8.09
CA GLY A 59 -13.97 7.02 -8.00
C GLY A 59 -14.57 6.83 -6.60
N MET A 60 -13.77 6.46 -5.59
CA MET A 60 -14.19 6.35 -4.18
C MET A 60 -13.37 7.29 -3.28
N GLU A 61 -12.72 8.30 -3.86
CA GLU A 61 -12.01 9.33 -3.13
C GLU A 61 -12.96 10.20 -2.29
N HIS A 62 -12.46 10.79 -1.21
CA HIS A 62 -13.25 11.74 -0.44
C HIS A 62 -13.47 13.00 -1.27
N SER A 63 -14.72 13.29 -1.64
CA SER A 63 -15.06 14.45 -2.47
C SER A 63 -15.11 15.77 -1.69
N GLU A 64 -15.38 15.72 -0.37
CA GLU A 64 -15.83 16.89 0.40
C GLU A 64 -15.35 16.85 1.86
N LEU A 65 -14.05 16.76 2.11
CA LEU A 65 -13.51 17.08 3.44
C LEU A 65 -13.42 18.60 3.59
N GLU A 66 -14.54 19.27 3.87
CA GLU A 66 -14.47 20.61 4.46
C GLU A 66 -13.83 20.45 5.84
N LEU A 67 -12.58 20.90 5.98
CA LEU A 67 -11.95 21.05 7.28
C LEU A 67 -12.82 22.01 8.07
N ARG A 68 -13.57 21.49 9.05
CA ARG A 68 -14.28 22.32 10.02
C ARG A 68 -13.23 23.17 10.74
N GLU A 69 -13.13 24.44 10.35
CA GLU A 69 -12.47 25.45 11.15
C GLU A 69 -13.35 25.65 12.40
N TYR A 70 -12.79 25.35 13.57
CA TYR A 70 -13.38 25.62 14.88
C TYR A 70 -13.00 27.02 15.35
#